data_AF-A0A3P7XY87-F1
#
_entry.id   AF-A0A3P7XY87-F1
#
_cell.length_a   1.000
_cell.length_b   1.000
_cell.length_c   1.000
_cell.angle_alpha   90.00
_cell.angle_beta   90.00
_cell.angle_gamma   90.00
#
_symmetry.space_group_name_H-M   'P 1'
#
loop_
_entity.id
_entity.type
_entity.pdbx_description
1 polymer ?
#
loop_
_entity_poly.entity_id
_entity_poly.type
_entity_poly.pdbx_seq_one_letter_code
_entity_poly.pdbx_strand_id
1 'polypeptide(L)'
;MVMQKFSYHIFGFGNRSVNIPFYKYIYLNQVVILSTSYIEFYRNGKSCGIAFTDIYAGFYYPAVSLFQGATVRCNFGPSFRYPVPHGARGMCERVGEMYIEQTLADILYLVENEDELAEEAAKCARNL
;
A
#
# COMPACT_ATOMS: atom_id res chain seq x y z
N MET A 1 3.39 -15.96 -16.94
CA MET A 1 4.01 -15.57 -15.66
C MET A 1 2.89 -15.15 -14.73
N VAL A 2 2.88 -15.70 -13.52
CA VAL A 2 1.72 -15.71 -12.63
C VAL A 2 1.50 -14.32 -12.05
N MET A 3 0.30 -13.79 -12.28
CA MET A 3 -0.14 -12.51 -11.76
C MET A 3 -0.23 -12.63 -10.23
N GLN A 4 0.62 -11.91 -9.50
CA GLN A 4 0.50 -11.71 -8.06
C GLN A 4 -0.82 -10.96 -7.81
N LYS A 5 -1.89 -11.68 -7.47
CA LYS A 5 -3.09 -11.05 -6.93
C LYS A 5 -2.80 -10.77 -5.46
N PHE A 6 -2.39 -9.55 -5.15
CA PHE A 6 -2.33 -9.08 -3.78
C PHE A 6 -3.76 -8.86 -3.30
N SER A 7 -4.23 -9.70 -2.38
CA SER A 7 -5.35 -9.31 -1.53
C SER A 7 -4.82 -8.25 -0.58
N TYR A 8 -5.09 -6.98 -0.87
CA TYR A 8 -4.89 -5.87 0.07
C TYR A 8 -5.96 -5.98 1.17
N HIS A 9 -5.79 -6.98 2.03
CA HIS A 9 -6.26 -6.92 3.41
C HIS A 9 -5.13 -6.32 4.26
N ILE A 10 -4.75 -5.09 3.96
CA ILE A 10 -3.93 -4.27 4.85
C ILE A 10 -4.69 -2.95 4.99
N PHE A 11 -5.29 -2.79 6.19
CA PHE A 11 -6.26 -1.77 6.63
C PHE A 11 -7.71 -1.92 6.14
N GLY A 12 -8.34 -3.03 6.51
CA GLY A 12 -9.75 -2.96 6.89
C GLY A 12 -9.85 -2.31 8.28
N PHE A 13 -10.47 -1.14 8.39
CA PHE A 13 -11.05 -0.65 9.64
C PHE A 13 -12.19 -1.60 10.03
N GLY A 14 -11.85 -2.77 10.55
CA GLY A 14 -12.74 -3.79 11.07
C GLY A 14 -12.60 -3.88 12.58
N ASN A 15 -13.39 -3.07 13.30
CA ASN A 15 -13.89 -3.29 14.66
C ASN A 15 -13.02 -4.06 15.67
N ARG A 16 -11.74 -3.69 15.82
CA ARG A 16 -11.05 -3.79 17.12
C ARG A 16 -10.05 -2.65 17.20
N SER A 17 -10.39 -1.67 18.03
CA SER A 17 -9.55 -0.53 18.38
C SER A 17 -8.18 -1.00 18.87
N VAL A 18 -7.20 -0.97 17.99
CA VAL A 18 -5.79 -0.83 18.39
C VAL A 18 -5.34 0.46 17.74
N ASN A 19 -5.51 1.54 18.50
CA ASN A 19 -5.10 2.88 18.12
C ASN A 19 -3.58 2.97 18.31
N ILE A 20 -2.84 2.41 17.36
CA ILE A 20 -1.38 2.52 17.31
C ILE A 20 -1.05 3.39 16.11
N PRO A 21 -0.53 4.62 16.32
CA PRO A 21 -0.21 5.52 15.21
C PRO A 21 0.86 4.88 14.33
N PHE A 22 0.60 4.92 13.02
CA PHE A 22 1.33 4.23 11.96
C PHE A 22 2.84 4.54 11.94
N TYR A 23 3.22 5.75 12.37
CA TYR A 23 4.61 6.20 12.50
C TYR A 23 5.46 5.34 13.46
N LYS A 24 4.87 4.57 14.38
CA LYS A 24 5.62 3.74 15.33
C LYS A 24 6.27 2.50 14.69
N TYR A 25 5.81 2.07 13.51
CA TYR A 25 6.35 0.89 12.82
C TYR A 25 7.62 1.18 12.00
N ILE A 26 7.90 2.44 11.69
CA ILE A 26 9.06 2.84 10.88
C ILE A 26 10.36 2.87 11.74
N TYR A 27 10.23 2.98 13.06
CA TYR A 27 11.36 3.13 14.00
C TYR A 27 11.68 1.88 14.83
N LEU A 28 10.97 0.77 14.63
CA LEU A 28 11.25 -0.48 15.33
C LEU A 28 12.13 -1.37 14.46
N ASN A 29 13.38 -1.61 14.89
CA ASN A 29 14.29 -2.64 14.39
C ASN A 29 13.77 -4.06 14.73
N GLN A 30 12.50 -4.35 14.44
CA GLN A 30 11.90 -5.67 14.63
C GLN A 30 11.04 -6.05 13.44
N VAL A 31 11.36 -7.22 12.90
CA VAL A 31 10.59 -7.86 11.83
C VAL A 31 9.30 -8.40 12.45
N VAL A 32 8.22 -7.64 12.33
CA VAL A 32 6.88 -8.06 12.78
C VAL A 32 6.26 -8.94 11.71
N ILE A 33 5.72 -10.09 12.10
CA ILE A 33 4.99 -10.99 11.22
C ILE A 33 3.49 -10.74 11.39
N LEU A 34 2.77 -10.60 10.28
CA LEU A 34 1.31 -10.46 10.28
C LEU A 34 0.67 -11.85 10.26
N SER A 35 0.24 -12.34 11.43
CA SER A 35 -0.45 -13.64 11.50
C SER A 35 -1.71 -13.64 10.64
N THR A 36 -2.03 -14.78 10.01
CA THR A 36 -3.18 -14.99 9.09
C THR A 36 -3.10 -14.27 7.74
N SER A 37 -2.02 -13.53 7.48
CA SER A 37 -1.77 -12.94 6.17
C SER A 37 -1.32 -14.01 5.17
N TYR A 38 -1.60 -13.81 3.88
CA TYR A 38 -1.18 -14.73 2.83
C TYR A 38 -1.08 -14.06 1.46
N ILE A 39 -0.33 -14.71 0.56
CA ILE A 39 -0.28 -14.37 -0.86
C ILE A 39 -0.75 -15.60 -1.64
N GLU A 40 -1.77 -15.41 -2.47
CA GLU A 40 -2.37 -16.47 -3.29
C GLU A 40 -2.28 -16.13 -4.78
N PHE A 41 -2.01 -17.15 -5.59
CA PHE A 41 -1.88 -17.00 -7.03
C PHE A 41 -3.07 -17.54 -7.79
N TYR A 42 -3.39 -16.89 -8.92
CA TYR A 42 -4.48 -17.29 -9.79
C TYR A 42 -4.00 -17.44 -11.23
N ARG A 43 -4.39 -18.54 -11.87
CA ARG A 43 -4.20 -18.78 -13.31
C ARG A 43 -5.56 -18.88 -13.97
N ASN A 44 -5.86 -17.93 -14.85
CA ASN A 44 -7.12 -17.89 -15.61
C ASN A 44 -8.38 -18.00 -14.72
N GLY A 45 -8.39 -17.29 -13.59
CA GLY A 45 -9.51 -17.28 -12.64
C GLY A 45 -9.54 -18.43 -11.64
N LYS A 46 -8.69 -19.46 -11.80
CA LYS A 46 -8.59 -20.58 -10.84
C LYS A 46 -7.44 -20.34 -9.86
N SER A 47 -7.68 -20.62 -8.59
CA SER A 47 -6.64 -20.59 -7.56
C SER A 47 -5.56 -21.65 -7.85
N CYS A 48 -4.30 -21.26 -7.64
CA CYS A 48 -3.13 -22.14 -7.66
C CYS A 48 -2.70 -22.57 -6.24
N GLY A 49 -3.45 -22.18 -5.21
CA GLY A 49 -3.09 -22.34 -3.81
C GLY A 49 -2.34 -21.14 -3.22
N ILE A 50 -2.22 -21.14 -1.89
CA ILE A 50 -1.49 -20.14 -1.11
C ILE A 50 0.01 -20.38 -1.31
N ALA A 51 0.73 -19.33 -1.73
CA ALA A 51 2.17 -19.38 -1.96
C ALA A 51 2.98 -19.00 -0.71
N PHE A 52 2.48 -18.03 0.05
CA PHE A 52 3.11 -17.53 1.26
C PHE A 52 2.05 -17.29 2.33
N THR A 53 2.37 -17.60 3.59
CA THR A 53 1.58 -17.24 4.77
C THR A 53 2.47 -16.46 5.72
N ASP A 54 1.85 -15.73 6.66
CA ASP A 54 2.54 -15.05 7.76
C ASP A 54 3.65 -14.12 7.22
N ILE A 55 3.26 -13.23 6.30
CA ILE A 55 4.17 -12.27 5.67
C ILE A 55 4.59 -11.17 6.65
N TYR A 56 5.75 -10.57 6.38
CA TYR A 56 6.26 -9.47 7.18
C TYR A 56 5.37 -8.23 7.08
N ALA A 57 5.28 -7.48 8.19
CA ALA A 57 4.59 -6.21 8.22
C ALA A 57 5.32 -5.19 7.34
N GLY A 58 4.57 -4.52 6.47
CA GLY A 58 5.11 -3.51 5.56
C GLY A 58 4.17 -3.21 4.41
N PHE A 59 4.63 -2.34 3.52
CA PHE A 59 3.91 -2.00 2.28
C PHE A 59 4.37 -2.91 1.15
N TYR A 60 3.40 -3.54 0.49
CA TYR A 60 3.65 -4.39 -0.67
C TYR A 60 3.09 -3.73 -1.92
N TYR A 61 3.96 -3.56 -2.91
CA TYR A 61 3.60 -3.04 -4.23
C TYR A 61 3.61 -4.17 -5.25
N PRO A 62 2.66 -4.20 -6.20
CA PRO A 62 2.70 -5.15 -7.31
C PRO A 62 4.03 -5.03 -8.06
N ALA A 63 4.77 -6.13 -8.14
CA ALA A 63 6.08 -6.17 -8.78
C ALA A 63 6.09 -7.12 -9.96
N VAL A 64 6.81 -6.74 -11.02
CA VAL A 64 7.07 -7.59 -12.18
C VAL A 64 8.56 -7.47 -12.49
N SER A 65 9.22 -8.62 -12.56
CA SER A 65 10.57 -8.73 -13.12
C SER A 65 10.49 -9.47 -14.45
N LEU A 66 11.18 -8.96 -15.48
CA LEU A 66 11.18 -9.51 -16.83
C LEU A 66 12.58 -10.00 -17.17
N PHE A 67 12.65 -11.07 -17.95
CA PHE A 67 13.90 -11.62 -18.44
C PHE A 67 13.87 -11.67 -19.98
N GLN A 68 14.93 -11.14 -20.61
CA GLN A 68 15.07 -11.04 -22.07
C GLN A 68 13.89 -10.34 -22.75
N GLY A 69 13.45 -10.80 -23.92
CA GLY A 69 12.37 -10.21 -24.72
C GLY A 69 10.95 -10.44 -24.19
N ALA A 70 10.77 -10.73 -22.90
CA ALA A 70 9.45 -10.93 -22.32
C ALA A 70 8.65 -9.63 -22.28
N THR A 71 7.40 -9.68 -22.75
CA THR A 71 6.45 -8.55 -22.67
C THR A 71 5.24 -8.96 -21.85
N VAL A 72 4.83 -8.11 -20.92
CA VAL A 72 3.61 -8.32 -20.12
C VAL A 72 2.74 -7.07 -20.13
N ARG A 73 1.46 -7.26 -19.85
CA ARG A 73 0.50 -6.18 -19.60
C ARG A 73 -0.10 -6.38 -18.22
N CYS A 74 0.04 -5.39 -17.36
CA CYS A 74 -0.63 -5.36 -16.06
C CYS A 74 -2.04 -4.78 -16.23
N ASN A 75 -3.03 -5.43 -15.62
CA ASN A 75 -4.39 -4.91 -15.52
C ASN A 75 -4.75 -4.79 -14.04
N PHE A 76 -4.83 -3.57 -13.54
CA PHE A 76 -5.13 -3.25 -12.15
C PHE A 76 -6.63 -3.05 -11.88
N GLY A 77 -7.49 -3.19 -12.89
CA GLY A 77 -8.93 -2.97 -12.81
C GLY A 77 -9.38 -1.70 -13.54
N PRO A 78 -10.68 -1.35 -13.48
CA PRO A 78 -11.75 -2.08 -12.77
C PRO A 78 -12.27 -3.30 -13.55
N SER A 79 -12.02 -3.37 -14.86
CA SER A 79 -12.51 -4.45 -15.72
C SER A 79 -11.52 -5.61 -15.76
N PHE A 80 -11.82 -6.68 -15.02
CA PHE A 80 -11.03 -7.90 -15.01
C PHE A 80 -11.60 -8.96 -15.97
N ARG A 81 -10.72 -9.74 -16.62
CA ARG A 81 -11.15 -10.88 -17.46
C ARG A 81 -11.81 -12.00 -16.64
N TYR A 82 -11.40 -12.14 -15.38
CA TYR A 82 -11.94 -13.11 -14.44
C TYR A 82 -12.34 -12.38 -13.17
N PRO A 83 -13.36 -12.87 -12.43
CA PRO A 83 -13.82 -12.21 -11.22
C PRO A 83 -12.69 -12.05 -10.19
N VAL A 84 -12.82 -10.99 -9.41
CA VAL A 84 -11.95 -10.74 -8.26
C VAL A 84 -12.30 -11.78 -7.18
N PRO A 85 -11.32 -12.38 -6.48
CA PRO A 85 -11.59 -13.30 -5.39
C PRO A 85 -12.43 -12.65 -4.29
N HIS A 86 -13.21 -13.44 -3.57
CA HIS A 86 -14.05 -12.94 -2.49
C HIS A 86 -13.19 -12.21 -1.43
N GLY A 87 -13.61 -11.01 -1.05
CA GLY A 87 -12.89 -10.17 -0.07
C GLY A 87 -11.70 -9.39 -0.63
N ALA A 88 -11.30 -9.62 -1.89
CA ALA A 88 -10.29 -8.80 -2.55
C ALA A 88 -10.94 -7.66 -3.37
N ARG A 89 -10.22 -6.55 -3.52
CA ARG A 89 -10.62 -5.36 -4.31
C ARG A 89 -9.78 -5.24 -5.60
N GLY A 90 -10.03 -4.27 -6.46
CA GLY A 90 -9.12 -3.92 -7.56
C GLY A 90 -7.98 -3.02 -7.09
N MET A 91 -6.78 -3.15 -7.67
CA MET A 91 -5.65 -2.27 -7.31
C MET A 91 -5.91 -0.83 -7.79
N CYS A 92 -6.76 -0.64 -8.80
CA CYS A 92 -7.23 0.68 -9.23
C CYS A 92 -7.91 1.47 -8.09
N GLU A 93 -8.54 0.81 -7.12
CA GLU A 93 -9.21 1.47 -5.99
C GLU A 93 -8.20 2.06 -4.99
N ARG A 94 -7.04 1.42 -4.84
CA ARG A 94 -5.99 1.86 -3.88
C ARG A 94 -5.43 3.24 -4.20
N VAL A 95 -5.47 3.64 -5.48
CA VAL A 95 -4.97 4.94 -5.95
C VAL A 95 -5.77 6.10 -5.32
N GLY A 96 -7.09 5.97 -5.22
CA GLY A 96 -7.94 6.99 -4.60
C GLY A 96 -7.65 7.14 -3.11
N GLU A 97 -7.54 6.01 -2.39
CA GLU A 97 -7.15 5.99 -0.98
C GLU A 97 -5.78 6.63 -0.77
N MET A 98 -4.82 6.37 -1.66
CA MET A 98 -3.46 6.91 -1.60
C MET A 98 -3.45 8.44 -1.73
N TYR A 99 -4.25 9.01 -2.64
CA TYR A 99 -4.34 10.47 -2.75
C TYR A 99 -4.88 11.12 -1.48
N ILE A 100 -5.88 10.50 -0.84
CA ILE A 100 -6.46 11.01 0.40
C ILE A 100 -5.42 10.93 1.53
N GLU A 101 -4.76 9.79 1.68
CA GLU A 101 -3.70 9.59 2.69
C GLU A 101 -2.56 10.61 2.52
N GLN A 102 -2.08 10.81 1.30
CA GLN A 102 -1.00 11.78 1.03
C GLN A 102 -1.45 13.21 1.32
N THR A 103 -2.64 13.60 0.84
CA THR A 103 -3.16 14.95 1.05
C THR A 103 -3.32 15.25 2.54
N LEU A 104 -3.82 14.29 3.32
CA LEU A 104 -3.97 14.43 4.76
C LEU A 104 -2.62 14.49 5.48
N ALA A 105 -1.64 13.70 5.06
CA ALA A 105 -0.30 13.75 5.60
C ALA A 105 0.37 15.11 5.35
N ASP A 106 0.21 15.67 4.15
CA ASP A 106 0.74 16.98 3.79
C ASP A 106 0.07 18.08 4.64
N ILE A 107 -1.27 18.05 4.79
CA ILE A 107 -2.00 19.00 5.63
C ILE A 107 -1.54 18.90 7.08
N LEU A 108 -1.43 17.69 7.63
CA LEU A 108 -1.01 17.47 9.01
C LEU A 108 0.41 18.02 9.22
N TYR A 109 1.32 17.74 8.30
CA TYR A 109 2.68 18.25 8.36
C TYR A 109 2.72 19.78 8.37
N LEU A 110 1.93 20.44 7.53
CA LEU A 110 1.85 21.90 7.49
C LEU A 110 1.32 22.49 8.80
N VAL A 111 0.31 21.84 9.40
CA VAL A 111 -0.27 22.28 10.69
C VAL A 111 0.69 22.05 11.85
N GLU A 112 1.39 20.92 11.88
CA GLU A 112 2.33 20.58 12.95
C GLU A 112 3.58 21.47 12.94
N ASN A 113 3.98 21.99 11.78
CA ASN A 113 5.22 22.75 11.61
C ASN A 113 4.97 24.23 11.21
N GLU A 114 3.78 24.75 11.48
CA GLU A 114 3.36 26.09 11.02
C GLU A 114 4.34 27.20 11.43
N ASP A 115 4.78 27.20 12.69
CA ASP A 115 5.70 28.22 13.24
C ASP A 115 7.09 28.15 12.58
N GLU A 116 7.66 26.96 12.45
CA GLU A 116 8.99 26.77 11.83
C GLU A 116 8.97 27.17 10.36
N LEU A 117 7.94 26.76 9.62
CA LEU A 117 7.75 27.10 8.22
C LEU A 117 7.58 28.62 8.02
N ALA A 118 6.88 29.30 8.93
CA ALA A 118 6.73 30.75 8.91
C ALA A 118 8.06 31.48 9.14
N GLU A 119 8.89 30.99 10.08
CA GLU A 119 10.23 31.55 10.30
C GLU A 119 11.15 31.38 9.09
N GLU A 120 11.11 30.22 8.43
CA GLU A 120 11.88 29.96 7.21
C GLU A 120 11.45 30.87 6.06
N ALA A 121 10.14 31.05 5.86
CA ALA A 121 9.61 31.97 4.87
C ALA A 121 10.07 33.43 5.13
N ALA A 122 10.10 33.85 6.40
CA ALA A 122 10.58 35.16 6.80
C ALA A 122 12.10 35.36 6.62
N LYS A 123 12.90 34.28 6.67
CA LYS A 123 14.35 34.33 6.33
C LYS A 123 14.55 34.51 4.83
N CYS A 124 13.80 33.80 4.00
CA CYS A 124 13.85 33.94 2.54
C CYS A 124 13.48 35.35 2.08
N ALA A 125 12.45 35.97 2.68
CA ALA A 125 12.02 37.33 2.34
C ALA A 125 13.05 38.42 2.72
N ARG A 126 13.93 38.17 3.68
CA ARG A 126 14.98 39.11 4.11
C ARG A 126 16.25 39.04 3.26
N ASN A 127 16.39 38.02 2.42
CA ASN A 127 17.56 37.78 1.56
C ASN A 127 17.33 38.21 0.09
N LEU A 128 16.25 38.94 -0.17
CA LEU A 128 15.90 39.60 -1.44
C LEU A 128 15.96 41.12 -1.27
#